data_AF-A0A2H3JQP2-F1
#
_entry.id   AF-A0A2H3JQP2-F1
#
_cell.length_a   1.000
_cell.length_b   1.000
_cell.length_c   1.000
_cell.angle_alpha   90.00
_cell.angle_beta   90.00
_cell.angle_gamma   90.00
#
_symmetry.space_group_name_H-M   'P 1'
#
loop_
_entity.id
_entity.type
_entity.pdbx_description
1 polymer ?
#
loop_
_entity_poly.entity_id
_entity_poly.type
_entity_poly.pdbx_seq_one_letter_code
_entity_poly.pdbx_strand_id
1 'polypeptide(L)'
;METIYDLDSKHFNLLLEAAREAAYKTRQYSSAETRAKLTAEFKRIFGPDKAPYDWQLDVTEAILLGLDAIVIAGTGAGKTMPFAIPLLLDEQRNKMILILSPLNELEKDQVSCQECKVTNKYRSCVRGHPQQAAQ
;
A
#
# COMPACT_ATOMS: atom_id res chain seq x y z
N MET A 1 21.79 -17.46 -19.78
CA MET A 1 22.18 -17.71 -18.38
C MET A 1 21.25 -16.85 -17.54
N GLU A 2 20.12 -17.40 -17.12
CA GLU A 2 19.18 -16.66 -16.26
C GLU A 2 19.82 -16.54 -14.88
N THR A 3 19.89 -15.31 -14.35
CA THR A 3 20.46 -15.07 -13.02
C THR A 3 19.43 -15.45 -11.95
N ILE A 4 19.90 -15.84 -10.75
CA ILE A 4 19.04 -16.25 -9.64
C ILE A 4 17.96 -15.19 -9.31
N TYR A 5 18.28 -13.90 -9.49
CA TYR A 5 17.35 -12.79 -9.29
C TYR A 5 16.19 -12.75 -10.30
N ASP A 6 16.41 -13.24 -11.52
CA ASP A 6 15.41 -13.24 -12.59
C ASP A 6 14.42 -14.41 -12.41
N LEU A 7 14.89 -15.52 -11.86
CA LEU A 7 14.06 -16.69 -11.49
C LEU A 7 13.09 -16.38 -10.36
N ASP A 8 13.54 -15.65 -9.33
CA ASP A 8 12.69 -15.27 -8.18
C ASP A 8 11.55 -14.34 -8.62
N SER A 9 11.88 -13.36 -9.49
CA SER A 9 10.89 -12.44 -10.07
C SER A 9 9.85 -13.17 -10.94
N LYS A 10 10.26 -14.16 -11.74
CA LYS A 10 9.33 -14.98 -12.54
C LYS A 10 8.43 -15.84 -11.67
N HIS A 11 8.98 -16.42 -10.60
CA HIS A 11 8.21 -17.25 -9.68
C HIS A 11 7.16 -16.42 -8.94
N PHE A 12 7.53 -15.24 -8.46
CA PHE A 12 6.61 -14.28 -7.85
C PHE A 12 5.45 -13.93 -8.81
N ASN A 13 5.77 -13.58 -10.07
CA ASN A 13 4.73 -13.25 -11.05
C ASN A 13 3.79 -14.43 -11.32
N LEU A 14 4.32 -15.66 -11.40
CA LEU A 14 3.51 -16.86 -11.57
C LEU A 14 2.53 -17.07 -10.40
N LEU A 15 3.02 -16.90 -9.17
CA LEU A 15 2.18 -17.00 -7.96
C LEU A 15 1.12 -15.89 -7.90
N LEU A 16 1.49 -14.67 -8.30
CA LEU A 16 0.60 -13.53 -8.33
C LEU A 16 -0.53 -13.74 -9.36
N GLU A 17 -0.21 -14.24 -10.55
CA GLU A 17 -1.23 -14.60 -11.54
C GLU A 17 -2.14 -15.72 -11.06
N ALA A 18 -1.59 -16.78 -10.46
CA ALA A 18 -2.40 -17.86 -9.88
C ALA A 18 -3.36 -17.35 -8.80
N ALA A 19 -2.92 -16.39 -7.97
CA ALA A 19 -3.75 -15.76 -6.96
C ALA A 19 -4.84 -14.85 -7.58
N ARG A 20 -4.52 -14.10 -8.63
CA ARG A 20 -5.48 -13.28 -9.40
C ARG A 20 -6.58 -14.18 -9.99
N GLU A 21 -6.21 -15.31 -10.59
CA GLU A 21 -7.18 -16.28 -11.14
C GLU A 21 -8.07 -16.89 -10.05
N ALA A 22 -7.49 -17.28 -8.91
CA ALA A 22 -8.25 -17.81 -7.78
C ALA A 22 -9.22 -16.77 -7.20
N ALA A 23 -8.79 -15.51 -7.11
CA ALA A 23 -9.62 -14.41 -6.64
C ALA A 23 -10.73 -14.05 -7.63
N TYR A 24 -10.47 -14.14 -8.94
CA TYR A 24 -11.49 -13.97 -9.97
C TYR A 24 -12.61 -15.02 -9.82
N LYS A 25 -12.24 -16.30 -9.65
CA LYS A 25 -13.19 -17.41 -9.49
C LYS A 25 -14.03 -17.30 -8.21
N THR A 26 -13.44 -16.82 -7.11
CA THR A 26 -14.09 -16.82 -5.80
C THR A 26 -14.89 -15.55 -5.51
N ARG A 27 -14.40 -14.39 -5.95
CA ARG A 27 -14.94 -13.07 -5.57
C ARG A 27 -15.10 -12.11 -6.74
N GLN A 28 -14.97 -12.59 -7.98
CA GLN A 28 -15.02 -11.76 -9.20
C GLN A 28 -13.98 -10.62 -9.18
N TYR A 29 -12.82 -10.87 -8.57
CA TYR A 29 -11.74 -9.89 -8.51
C TYR A 29 -11.12 -9.62 -9.88
N SER A 30 -10.96 -8.35 -10.25
CA SER A 30 -10.30 -7.91 -11.49
C SER A 30 -9.05 -7.09 -11.17
N SER A 31 -7.87 -7.62 -11.51
CA SER A 31 -6.58 -6.93 -11.31
C SER A 31 -6.56 -5.57 -12.01
N ALA A 32 -7.02 -5.51 -13.26
CA ALA A 32 -7.04 -4.27 -14.04
C ALA A 32 -7.90 -3.18 -13.38
N GLU A 33 -9.09 -3.55 -12.90
CA GLU A 33 -9.98 -2.60 -12.21
C GLU A 33 -9.40 -2.16 -10.87
N THR A 34 -8.86 -3.09 -10.08
CA THR A 34 -8.24 -2.76 -8.79
C THR A 34 -7.04 -1.84 -8.99
N ARG A 35 -6.18 -2.10 -9.97
CA ARG A 35 -5.04 -1.22 -10.30
C ARG A 35 -5.47 0.17 -10.76
N ALA A 36 -6.55 0.24 -11.55
CA ALA A 36 -7.11 1.52 -11.96
C ALA A 36 -7.65 2.31 -10.75
N LYS A 37 -8.41 1.66 -9.85
CA LYS A 37 -8.89 2.26 -8.60
C LYS A 37 -7.74 2.74 -7.72
N LEU A 38 -6.73 1.90 -7.50
CA LEU A 38 -5.54 2.22 -6.70
C LEU A 38 -4.79 3.41 -7.28
N THR A 39 -4.58 3.44 -8.60
CA THR A 39 -3.89 4.54 -9.28
C THR A 39 -4.70 5.83 -9.21
N ALA A 40 -6.03 5.76 -9.33
CA ALA A 40 -6.91 6.91 -9.20
C ALA A 40 -6.87 7.49 -7.78
N GLU A 41 -6.98 6.66 -6.75
CA GLU A 41 -6.89 7.10 -5.35
C GLU A 41 -5.50 7.64 -5.01
N PHE A 42 -4.45 7.01 -5.54
CA PHE A 42 -3.09 7.51 -5.41
C PHE A 42 -2.96 8.92 -5.99
N LYS A 43 -3.41 9.13 -7.23
CA LYS A 43 -3.39 10.46 -7.88
C LYS A 43 -4.22 11.49 -7.12
N ARG A 44 -5.36 11.07 -6.56
CA ARG A 44 -6.23 11.94 -5.75
C ARG A 44 -5.52 12.45 -4.49
N ILE A 45 -4.63 11.66 -3.89
CA ILE A 45 -3.94 12.00 -2.64
C ILE A 45 -2.58 12.65 -2.88
N PHE A 46 -1.80 12.13 -3.82
CA PHE A 46 -0.40 12.54 -4.05
C PHE A 46 -0.24 13.54 -5.22
N GLY A 47 -1.29 13.78 -6.00
CA GLY A 47 -1.33 14.71 -7.12
C GLY A 47 -1.49 14.01 -8.49
N PRO A 48 -2.08 14.70 -9.48
CA PRO A 48 -2.43 14.10 -10.78
C PRO A 48 -1.20 13.66 -11.60
N ASP A 49 -0.05 14.31 -11.41
CA ASP A 49 1.21 14.04 -12.12
C ASP A 49 2.02 12.91 -11.49
N LYS A 50 1.51 12.30 -10.41
CA LYS A 50 2.18 11.20 -9.71
C LYS A 50 1.50 9.88 -10.05
N ALA A 51 2.30 8.85 -10.25
CA ALA A 51 1.82 7.48 -10.41
C ALA A 51 2.66 6.54 -9.53
N PRO A 52 2.05 5.49 -8.96
CA PRO A 52 2.82 4.43 -8.32
C PRO A 52 3.65 3.69 -9.38
N TYR A 53 4.79 3.13 -8.97
CA TYR A 53 5.57 2.26 -9.84
C TYR A 53 4.86 0.90 -10.00
N ASP A 54 5.06 0.21 -11.13
CA ASP A 54 4.39 -1.06 -11.41
C ASP A 54 4.68 -2.12 -10.33
N TRP A 55 5.95 -2.23 -9.90
CA TRP A 55 6.33 -3.15 -8.83
C TRP A 55 5.66 -2.82 -7.49
N GLN A 56 5.31 -1.54 -7.24
CA GLN A 56 4.57 -1.17 -6.04
C GLN A 56 3.13 -1.68 -6.12
N LEU A 57 2.52 -1.61 -7.31
CA LEU A 57 1.19 -2.16 -7.55
C LEU A 57 1.19 -3.69 -7.45
N ASP A 58 2.21 -4.37 -7.97
CA ASP A 58 2.31 -5.84 -7.85
C ASP A 58 2.39 -6.29 -6.40
N VAL A 59 3.23 -5.64 -5.58
CA VAL A 59 3.35 -5.95 -4.14
C VAL A 59 2.06 -5.58 -3.40
N THR A 60 1.43 -4.45 -3.73
CA THR A 60 0.12 -4.08 -3.16
C THR A 60 -0.96 -5.12 -3.49
N GLU A 61 -1.01 -5.63 -4.72
CA GLU A 61 -1.95 -6.68 -5.09
C GLU A 61 -1.65 -7.99 -4.36
N ALA A 62 -0.38 -8.37 -4.25
CA ALA A 62 0.02 -9.53 -3.46
C ALA A 62 -0.51 -9.42 -2.01
N ILE A 63 -0.38 -8.27 -1.37
CA ILE A 63 -0.94 -8.00 -0.04
C ILE A 63 -2.48 -8.11 -0.03
N LEU A 64 -3.17 -7.53 -1.01
CA LEU A 64 -4.64 -7.58 -1.10
C LEU A 64 -5.18 -9.01 -1.32
N LEU A 65 -4.43 -9.81 -2.07
CA LEU A 65 -4.73 -11.22 -2.37
C LEU A 65 -4.30 -12.17 -1.23
N GLY A 66 -3.56 -11.68 -0.24
CA GLY A 66 -3.13 -12.46 0.93
C GLY A 66 -1.89 -13.31 0.68
N LEU A 67 -1.03 -12.89 -0.25
CA LEU A 67 0.27 -13.51 -0.50
C LEU A 67 1.37 -12.86 0.35
N ASP A 68 2.35 -13.67 0.75
CA ASP A 68 3.58 -13.19 1.34
C ASP A 68 4.56 -12.74 0.25
N ALA A 69 5.23 -11.60 0.45
CA ALA A 69 6.18 -11.04 -0.49
C ALA A 69 7.44 -10.53 0.23
N ILE A 70 8.60 -10.83 -0.35
CA ILE A 70 9.90 -10.27 0.06
C ILE A 70 10.31 -9.25 -1.00
N VAL A 71 10.57 -8.01 -0.58
CA VAL A 71 10.94 -6.92 -1.49
C VAL A 71 12.35 -6.45 -1.20
N ILE A 72 13.22 -6.57 -2.20
CA ILE A 72 14.58 -6.02 -2.15
C ILE A 72 14.61 -4.75 -3.00
N ALA A 73 14.72 -3.60 -2.36
CA ALA A 73 14.84 -2.31 -3.05
C ALA A 73 15.78 -1.35 -2.31
N GLY A 74 16.42 -0.44 -3.05
CA GLY A 74 17.33 0.56 -2.50
C GLY A 74 16.66 1.57 -1.57
N THR A 75 17.44 2.26 -0.75
CA THR A 75 16.97 3.39 0.08
C THR A 75 16.36 4.48 -0.81
N GLY A 76 15.27 5.09 -0.36
CA GLY A 76 14.54 6.10 -1.15
C GLY A 76 13.69 5.57 -2.31
N ALA A 77 13.74 4.27 -2.62
CA ALA A 77 12.93 3.68 -3.71
C ALA A 77 11.41 3.69 -3.45
N GLY A 78 10.97 4.03 -2.24
CA GLY A 78 9.55 4.07 -1.90
C GLY A 78 8.98 2.73 -1.42
N LYS A 79 9.79 1.93 -0.71
CA LYS A 79 9.37 0.64 -0.10
C LYS A 79 8.16 0.74 0.84
N THR A 80 7.90 1.93 1.38
CA THR A 80 6.75 2.17 2.27
C THR A 80 5.43 2.23 1.51
N MET A 81 5.44 2.62 0.23
CA MET A 81 4.21 2.85 -0.54
C MET A 81 3.35 1.59 -0.73
N PRO A 82 3.90 0.40 -1.02
CA PRO A 82 3.11 -0.82 -1.13
C PRO A 82 2.26 -1.16 0.10
N PHE A 83 2.64 -0.71 1.30
CA PHE A 83 1.87 -0.88 2.53
C PHE A 83 0.81 0.21 2.72
N ALA A 84 1.04 1.43 2.21
CA ALA A 84 0.09 2.53 2.34
C ALA A 84 -1.03 2.48 1.29
N ILE A 85 -0.69 2.08 0.06
CA ILE A 85 -1.61 2.04 -1.10
C ILE A 85 -2.87 1.18 -0.86
N PRO A 86 -2.80 -0.04 -0.28
CA PRO A 86 -3.98 -0.87 -0.02
C PRO A 86 -5.03 -0.16 0.85
N LEU A 87 -4.59 0.67 1.81
CA LEU A 87 -5.47 1.39 2.74
C LEU A 87 -6.22 2.55 2.10
N LEU A 88 -5.85 2.93 0.87
CA LEU A 88 -6.52 4.02 0.16
C LEU A 88 -7.88 3.61 -0.40
N LEU A 89 -8.11 2.29 -0.58
CA LEU A 89 -9.38 1.76 -1.05
C LEU A 89 -10.43 1.81 0.06
N ASP A 90 -11.61 2.33 -0.27
CA ASP A 90 -12.73 2.42 0.68
C ASP A 90 -13.15 1.04 1.21
N GLU A 91 -13.01 0.00 0.39
CA GLU A 91 -13.27 -1.42 0.73
C GLU A 91 -12.33 -1.94 1.85
N GLN A 92 -11.20 -1.29 2.07
CA GLN A 92 -10.19 -1.67 3.07
C GLN A 92 -10.24 -0.81 4.34
N ARG A 93 -11.24 0.08 4.49
CA ARG A 93 -11.37 1.01 5.65
C ARG A 93 -11.38 0.33 7.01
N ASN A 94 -11.84 -0.92 7.09
CA ASN A 94 -11.91 -1.70 8.33
C ASN A 94 -10.67 -2.57 8.55
N LYS A 95 -9.68 -2.52 7.65
CA LYS A 95 -8.44 -3.29 7.77
C LYS A 95 -7.32 -2.42 8.31
N MET A 96 -6.44 -3.03 9.08
CA MET A 96 -5.26 -2.39 9.65
C MET A 96 -4.01 -3.09 9.13
N ILE A 97 -2.99 -2.30 8.76
CA ILE A 97 -1.66 -2.80 8.45
C ILE A 97 -0.73 -2.38 9.59
N LEU A 98 -0.10 -3.37 10.23
CA LEU A 98 0.89 -3.16 11.27
C LEU A 98 2.29 -3.20 10.62
N ILE A 99 2.97 -2.05 10.63
CA ILE A 99 4.35 -1.94 10.15
C ILE A 99 5.26 -1.97 11.37
N LEU A 100 6.17 -2.94 11.41
CA LEU A 100 7.17 -3.05 12.47
C LEU A 100 8.51 -2.54 11.92
N SER A 101 9.02 -1.45 12.50
CA SER A 101 10.35 -0.94 12.20
C SER A 101 11.24 -1.05 13.44
N PRO A 102 12.51 -1.44 13.30
CA PRO A 102 13.44 -1.48 14.43
C PRO A 102 13.88 -0.08 14.92
N LEU A 103 13.63 0.99 14.13
CA LEU A 103 14.05 2.36 14.47
C LEU A 103 12.84 3.28 14.66
N ASN A 104 12.66 3.76 15.90
CA ASN A 104 11.58 4.69 16.28
C ASN A 104 11.64 6.03 15.54
N GLU A 105 12.84 6.52 15.18
CA GLU A 105 12.98 7.80 14.44
C GLU A 105 12.47 7.68 13.00
N LEU A 106 12.65 6.50 12.38
CA LEU A 106 12.15 6.22 11.04
C LEU A 106 10.62 6.12 11.02
N GLU A 107 10.02 5.64 12.11
CA GLU A 107 8.55 5.62 12.27
C GLU A 107 7.99 7.03 12.38
N LYS A 108 8.63 7.91 13.17
CA LYS A 108 8.21 9.32 13.30
C LYS A 108 8.26 10.07 11.96
N ASP A 109 9.30 9.82 11.17
CA ASP A 109 9.43 10.40 9.82
C ASP A 109 8.32 9.91 8.88
N GLN A 110 7.98 8.62 8.95
CA GLN A 110 6.89 8.04 8.16
C GLN A 110 5.51 8.61 8.54
N VAL A 111 5.23 8.77 9.83
CA VAL A 111 3.95 9.32 10.31
C VAL A 111 3.82 10.80 9.92
N SER A 112 4.85 11.61 10.18
CA SER A 112 4.79 13.05 9.87
C SER A 112 4.66 13.34 8.37
N CYS A 113 5.29 12.53 7.51
CA CYS A 113 5.19 12.66 6.06
C CYS A 113 3.82 12.21 5.50
N GLN A 114 3.14 11.27 6.18
CA GLN A 114 1.79 10.83 5.81
C GLN A 114 0.68 11.77 6.32
N GLU A 115 0.82 12.33 7.53
CA GLU A 115 -0.12 13.32 8.08
C GLU A 115 -0.26 14.56 7.17
N CYS A 116 0.82 14.98 6.51
CA CYS A 116 0.81 16.12 5.60
C CYS A 116 -0.02 15.92 4.32
N LYS A 117 -0.32 14.67 3.92
CA LYS A 117 -0.98 14.35 2.63
C LYS A 117 -2.34 13.68 2.77
N VAL A 118 -2.64 13.06 3.91
CA VAL A 118 -3.91 12.34 4.17
C VAL A 118 -4.99 13.25 4.80
N THR A 119 -4.65 14.46 5.21
CA THR A 119 -5.46 15.36 6.07
C THR A 119 -6.74 15.93 5.47
N ASN A 120 -7.10 15.65 4.21
CA ASN A 120 -8.34 16.21 3.63
C ASN A 120 -9.59 15.31 3.76
N LYS A 121 -9.50 14.05 4.21
CA LYS A 121 -10.68 13.15 4.39
C LYS A 121 -10.92 12.68 5.83
N TYR A 122 -9.89 12.64 6.70
CA TYR A 122 -9.98 12.01 8.02
C TYR A 122 -10.20 12.96 9.22
N ARG A 123 -10.47 14.25 8.98
CA ARG A 123 -10.64 15.25 10.06
C ARG A 123 -11.98 15.16 10.80
N SER A 124 -12.93 14.32 10.38
CA SER A 124 -14.26 14.23 11.02
C SER A 124 -14.36 13.22 12.17
N CYS A 125 -13.39 12.31 12.35
CA CYS A 125 -13.50 11.22 13.34
C CYS A 125 -12.73 11.43 14.65
N VAL A 126 -11.92 12.49 14.80
CA VAL A 126 -11.04 12.66 15.99
C VAL A 126 -11.38 13.91 16.83
N ARG A 127 -12.57 14.49 16.67
CA ARG A 127 -13.05 15.56 17.56
C ARG A 127 -14.12 15.04 18.51
N GLY A 128 -13.66 14.39 19.56
CA GLY A 128 -14.46 14.07 20.73
C GLY A 128 -13.54 13.81 21.91
N HIS A 129 -12.97 14.87 22.49
CA HIS A 129 -12.80 15.07 23.95
C HIS A 129 -11.94 16.32 24.18
N PRO A 130 -12.47 17.36 24.86
CA PRO A 130 -11.68 18.52 25.26
C PRO A 130 -10.87 18.16 26.52
N GLN A 131 -9.54 18.16 26.42
CA GLN A 131 -8.69 18.22 27.61
C GLN A 131 -8.48 19.68 27.99
N GLN A 132 -8.92 19.99 29.20
CA GLN A 132 -8.88 21.28 29.86
C GLN A 132 -7.43 21.77 29.97
N ALA A 133 -7.20 23.03 29.59
CA ALA A 133 -5.97 23.74 29.90
C ALA A 133 -5.99 24.10 31.39
N ALA A 134 -5.02 23.55 32.13
CA ALA A 134 -4.69 24.03 33.46
C ALA A 134 -4.05 25.43 33.33
N GLN A 135 -4.66 26.39 34.01
CA GLN A 135 -4.01 27.58 34.59
C GLN A 135 -4.36 27.59 36.07
#